data_AF-A0A7J4IG30-F1
#
_entry.id   AF-A0A7J4IG30-F1
#
_cell.length_a   1.000
_cell.length_b   1.000
_cell.length_c   1.000
_cell.angle_alpha   90.00
_cell.angle_beta   90.00
_cell.angle_gamma   90.00
#
_symmetry.space_group_name_H-M   'P 1'
#
loop_
_entity.id
_entity.type
_entity.pdbx_description
1 polymer ?
#
loop_
_entity_poly.entity_id
_entity_poly.type
_entity_poly.pdbx_seq_one_letter_code
_entity_poly.pdbx_strand_id
1 'polypeptide(L)'
;GPQTWKPGPGDLVTPSLPLYFGQNISDPSTAAHLMFVDLDLGNLNPIKSTAWSSLTDKGGTKVEYSFTNMTSTAAFNAYGWCLAANQGANQGQGISWTNSLAATGASGYRVTAPAAPAVVQVPTGTGVPTDTNGDGLYDDLNGNGRRDFGDVVLYFNQMAWIEANEPIGSFDCNGNGRIDFADVVWFFNNL
;
A
#
# COMPACT_ATOMS: atom_id res chain seq x y z
N GLY A 1 -7.06 13.32 -8.61
CA GLY A 1 -7.85 12.17 -8.12
C GLY A 1 -7.06 10.89 -8.31
N PRO A 2 -7.48 9.79 -7.69
CA PRO A 2 -6.83 8.49 -7.87
C PRO A 2 -6.96 8.02 -9.32
N GLN A 3 -5.98 7.25 -9.79
CA GLN A 3 -5.88 6.74 -11.16
C GLN A 3 -5.83 5.21 -11.14
N THR A 4 -6.45 4.56 -12.12
CA THR A 4 -6.36 3.11 -12.33
C THR A 4 -5.28 2.70 -13.33
N TRP A 5 -4.50 3.67 -13.80
CA TRP A 5 -3.48 3.51 -14.83
C TRP A 5 -2.31 4.45 -14.54
N LYS A 6 -1.14 4.12 -15.11
CA LYS A 6 0.07 4.93 -14.95
C LYS A 6 0.36 5.77 -16.20
N PRO A 7 0.85 7.01 -16.05
CA PRO A 7 1.31 7.81 -17.18
C PRO A 7 2.45 7.14 -17.94
N GLY A 8 2.58 7.41 -19.23
CA GLY A 8 3.65 6.84 -20.05
C GLY A 8 3.43 7.04 -21.53
N PRO A 9 4.32 6.48 -22.37
CA PRO A 9 4.17 6.51 -23.82
C PRO A 9 2.89 5.81 -24.27
N GLY A 10 2.23 6.37 -25.28
CA GLY A 10 0.99 5.83 -25.84
C GLY A 10 -0.09 6.89 -26.00
N ASP A 11 -1.32 6.45 -26.27
CA ASP A 11 -2.48 7.33 -26.31
C ASP A 11 -2.88 7.74 -24.89
N LEU A 12 -2.79 9.03 -24.59
CA LEU A 12 -3.18 9.60 -23.29
C LEU A 12 -4.70 9.76 -23.14
N VAL A 13 -5.46 9.70 -24.24
CA VAL A 13 -6.93 9.71 -24.23
C VAL A 13 -7.47 8.33 -23.85
N THR A 14 -6.77 7.27 -24.28
CA THR A 14 -7.13 5.87 -24.00
C THR A 14 -6.00 5.16 -23.24
N PRO A 15 -5.85 5.44 -21.93
CA PRO A 15 -4.74 4.90 -21.15
C PRO A 15 -4.80 3.36 -21.06
N SER A 16 -3.64 2.72 -21.18
CA SER A 16 -3.52 1.25 -21.26
C SER A 16 -2.47 0.65 -20.31
N LEU A 17 -1.72 1.48 -19.60
CA LEU A 17 -0.61 1.03 -18.76
C LEU A 17 -1.07 0.83 -17.31
N PRO A 18 -0.96 -0.37 -16.73
CA PRO A 18 -1.23 -0.57 -15.31
C PRO A 18 -0.17 0.09 -14.43
N LEU A 19 -0.49 0.34 -13.16
CA LEU A 19 0.42 0.84 -12.11
C LEU A 19 1.36 -0.25 -11.59
N TYR A 20 0.87 -1.49 -11.51
CA TYR A 20 1.61 -2.65 -11.06
C TYR A 20 1.19 -3.91 -11.85
N PHE A 21 2.02 -4.94 -11.83
CA PHE A 21 1.74 -6.18 -12.53
C PHE A 21 0.43 -6.83 -12.05
N GLY A 22 -0.46 -7.16 -13.00
CA GLY A 22 -1.74 -7.81 -12.72
C GLY A 22 -2.90 -6.87 -12.33
N GLN A 23 -2.69 -5.54 -12.31
CA GLN A 23 -3.80 -4.60 -12.09
C GLN A 23 -4.83 -4.67 -13.22
N ASN A 24 -6.11 -4.69 -12.86
CA ASN A 24 -7.21 -4.42 -13.78
C ASN A 24 -7.46 -2.91 -13.89
N ILE A 25 -7.05 -2.29 -15.00
CA ILE A 25 -7.15 -0.83 -15.19
C ILE A 25 -8.60 -0.34 -15.34
N SER A 26 -9.55 -1.23 -15.60
CA SER A 26 -10.98 -0.93 -15.72
C SER A 26 -11.71 -1.03 -14.38
N ASP A 27 -11.05 -1.49 -13.32
CA ASP A 27 -11.64 -1.64 -12.00
C ASP A 27 -11.32 -0.41 -11.13
N PRO A 28 -12.33 0.44 -10.81
CA PRO A 28 -12.12 1.64 -10.01
C PRO A 28 -11.70 1.34 -8.56
N SER A 29 -11.91 0.12 -8.06
CA SER A 29 -11.44 -0.28 -6.72
C SER A 29 -9.91 -0.41 -6.64
N THR A 30 -9.24 -0.49 -7.79
CA THR A 30 -7.77 -0.52 -7.88
C THR A 30 -7.14 0.87 -8.01
N ALA A 31 -7.94 1.93 -7.98
CA ALA A 31 -7.45 3.28 -8.18
C ALA A 31 -6.51 3.71 -7.04
N ALA A 32 -5.35 4.27 -7.40
CA ALA A 32 -4.34 4.72 -6.45
C ALA A 32 -3.98 6.19 -6.67
N HIS A 33 -3.54 6.85 -5.61
CA HIS A 33 -2.95 8.19 -5.73
C HIS A 33 -1.53 8.08 -6.28
N LEU A 34 -1.20 8.99 -7.19
CA LEU A 34 0.12 9.09 -7.79
C LEU A 34 0.91 10.22 -7.14
N MET A 35 2.20 9.95 -6.90
CA MET A 35 3.19 10.96 -6.54
C MET A 35 4.35 10.86 -7.52
N PHE A 36 4.77 12.00 -8.06
CA PHE A 36 6.00 12.11 -8.83
C PHE A 36 7.10 12.66 -7.94
N VAL A 37 8.24 11.96 -7.92
CA VAL A 37 9.45 12.40 -7.25
C VAL A 37 10.49 12.61 -8.32
N ASP A 38 10.82 13.87 -8.60
CA ASP A 38 11.98 14.20 -9.41
C ASP A 38 13.23 14.09 -8.55
N LEU A 39 14.18 13.29 -9.00
CA LEU A 39 15.45 13.05 -8.31
C LEU A 39 16.60 13.87 -8.92
N ASP A 40 16.34 14.59 -10.02
CA ASP A 40 17.37 15.26 -10.84
C ASP A 40 18.50 14.31 -11.27
N LEU A 41 18.11 13.06 -11.62
CA LEU A 41 19.04 12.00 -12.02
C LEU A 41 18.89 11.67 -13.51
N GLY A 42 20.03 11.63 -14.21
CA GLY A 42 20.16 11.07 -15.55
C GLY A 42 20.67 9.63 -15.49
N ASN A 43 20.23 8.79 -16.44
CA ASN A 43 20.79 7.45 -16.63
C ASN A 43 21.80 7.48 -17.78
N LEU A 44 23.05 7.10 -17.50
CA LEU A 44 24.15 7.03 -18.47
C LEU A 44 24.37 5.63 -19.02
N ASN A 45 23.60 4.63 -18.59
CA ASN A 45 23.71 3.24 -19.03
C ASN A 45 22.83 2.98 -20.27
N PRO A 46 23.34 3.11 -21.52
CA PRO A 46 22.79 2.34 -22.61
C PRO A 46 23.25 0.89 -22.46
N ILE A 47 22.36 -0.05 -22.78
CA ILE A 47 22.53 -1.51 -22.73
C ILE A 47 23.76 -2.07 -23.51
N LYS A 48 24.65 -1.25 -24.09
CA LYS A 48 25.69 -1.70 -25.04
C LYS A 48 27.05 -0.99 -25.01
N SER A 49 27.46 -0.37 -23.89
CA SER A 49 28.83 0.18 -23.80
C SER A 49 29.56 -0.35 -22.57
N THR A 50 30.71 -0.99 -22.81
CA THR A 50 31.63 -1.43 -21.75
C THR A 50 32.37 -0.26 -21.09
N ALA A 51 32.33 0.94 -21.68
CA ALA A 51 33.00 2.13 -21.18
C ALA A 51 32.47 2.59 -19.80
N TRP A 52 31.27 2.17 -19.42
CA TRP A 52 30.63 2.55 -18.15
C TRP A 52 30.83 1.53 -17.03
N SER A 53 31.52 0.42 -17.30
CA SER A 53 31.67 -0.69 -16.35
C SER A 53 32.39 -0.32 -15.05
N SER A 54 33.21 0.74 -15.08
CA SER A 54 33.94 1.28 -13.93
C SER A 54 33.15 2.33 -13.13
N LEU A 55 32.01 2.79 -13.64
CA LEU A 55 31.16 3.75 -12.93
C LEU A 55 30.35 3.04 -11.84
N THR A 56 30.01 3.76 -10.77
CA THR A 56 29.02 3.31 -9.77
C THR A 56 27.74 2.87 -10.47
N ASP A 57 27.24 1.69 -10.11
CA ASP A 57 26.07 1.06 -10.74
C ASP A 57 26.12 1.01 -12.28
N LYS A 58 27.34 0.99 -12.84
CA LYS A 58 27.61 1.02 -14.29
C LYS A 58 26.99 2.24 -15.00
N GLY A 59 26.87 3.36 -14.29
CA GLY A 59 26.22 4.58 -14.78
C GLY A 59 24.69 4.55 -14.75
N GLY A 60 24.10 3.50 -14.14
CA GLY A 60 22.66 3.39 -13.92
C GLY A 60 22.19 4.15 -12.69
N THR A 61 20.94 4.60 -12.72
CA THR A 61 20.27 5.17 -11.55
C THR A 61 19.82 4.05 -10.61
N LYS A 62 20.24 4.12 -9.34
CA LYS A 62 19.78 3.24 -8.25
C LYS A 62 18.95 4.04 -7.26
N VAL A 63 17.77 3.54 -6.90
CA VAL A 63 16.91 4.13 -5.87
C VAL A 63 16.74 3.10 -4.75
N GLU A 64 17.16 3.47 -3.54
CA GLU A 64 16.92 2.72 -2.32
C GLU A 64 15.78 3.39 -1.55
N TYR A 65 14.83 2.60 -1.07
CA TYR A 65 13.65 3.10 -0.38
C TYR A 65 13.31 2.21 0.82
N SER A 66 12.58 2.78 1.78
CA SER A 66 11.99 2.04 2.90
C SER A 66 10.57 2.53 3.14
N PHE A 67 9.71 1.63 3.60
CA PHE A 67 8.37 1.97 4.06
C PHE A 67 8.26 1.65 5.54
N THR A 68 7.60 2.55 6.26
CA THR A 68 7.22 2.34 7.66
C THR A 68 5.72 2.55 7.75
N ASN A 69 5.03 1.75 8.57
CA ASN A 69 3.59 1.88 8.83
C ASN A 69 2.70 1.80 7.57
N MET A 70 3.12 1.07 6.53
CA MET A 70 2.30 0.86 5.36
C MET A 70 1.20 -0.15 5.68
N THR A 71 -0.07 0.22 5.46
CA THR A 71 -1.24 -0.64 5.74
C THR A 71 -1.80 -1.31 4.49
N SER A 72 -1.40 -0.84 3.30
CA SER A 72 -1.87 -1.36 2.02
C SER A 72 -0.69 -1.63 1.10
N THR A 73 -0.63 -1.03 -0.08
CA THR A 73 0.42 -1.31 -1.06
C THR A 73 0.95 -0.05 -1.72
N ALA A 74 2.21 -0.10 -2.13
CA ALA A 74 2.85 0.93 -2.93
C ALA A 74 3.48 0.31 -4.18
N ALA A 75 3.40 0.98 -5.32
CA ALA A 75 4.00 0.54 -6.57
C ALA A 75 5.00 1.58 -7.09
N PHE A 76 6.12 1.11 -7.62
CA PHE A 76 7.17 1.95 -8.17
C PHE A 76 7.30 1.76 -9.67
N ASN A 77 7.36 2.90 -10.34
CA ASN A 77 7.65 3.00 -11.75
C ASN A 77 8.74 4.05 -11.95
N ALA A 78 9.64 3.78 -12.89
CA ALA A 78 10.62 4.75 -13.37
C ALA A 78 10.07 5.43 -14.61
N TYR A 79 10.31 6.73 -14.73
CA TYR A 79 9.87 7.56 -15.84
C TYR A 79 11.05 8.28 -16.46
N GLY A 80 11.20 8.15 -17.77
CA GLY A 80 12.10 8.96 -18.56
C GLY A 80 11.36 10.18 -19.07
N TRP A 81 11.74 11.36 -18.59
CA TRP A 81 11.25 12.63 -19.13
C TRP A 81 12.17 13.12 -20.25
N CYS A 82 11.58 13.60 -21.34
CA CYS A 82 12.29 14.27 -22.42
C CYS A 82 11.81 15.71 -22.55
N LEU A 83 12.75 16.66 -22.44
CA LEU A 83 12.49 18.08 -22.68
C LEU A 83 12.52 18.42 -24.19
N ALA A 84 13.49 17.86 -24.91
CA ALA A 84 13.65 17.99 -26.36
C ALA A 84 14.40 16.77 -26.90
N ALA A 85 13.68 15.70 -27.25
CA ALA A 85 14.31 14.50 -27.80
C ALA A 85 14.58 14.66 -29.30
N ASN A 86 15.83 14.46 -29.73
CA ASN A 86 16.21 14.42 -31.14
C ASN A 86 16.13 12.99 -31.70
N GLN A 87 14.99 12.32 -31.44
CA GLN A 87 14.75 10.90 -31.74
C GLN A 87 13.54 10.79 -32.69
N GLY A 88 13.67 11.30 -33.92
CA GLY A 88 12.65 11.17 -34.97
C GLY A 88 11.31 11.87 -34.65
N ALA A 89 10.37 11.78 -35.60
CA ALA A 89 9.15 12.59 -35.66
C ALA A 89 8.11 12.41 -34.51
N ASN A 90 8.40 11.67 -33.43
CA ASN A 90 7.36 11.12 -32.56
C ASN A 90 7.58 11.24 -31.04
N GLN A 91 8.43 12.14 -30.53
CA GLN A 91 8.51 12.35 -29.07
C GLN A 91 8.65 13.84 -28.75
N GLY A 92 7.51 14.52 -28.63
CA GLY A 92 7.44 15.86 -28.06
C GLY A 92 7.89 15.89 -26.59
N GLN A 93 7.75 17.05 -25.95
CA GLN A 93 8.05 17.20 -24.53
C GLN A 93 7.13 16.30 -23.68
N GLY A 94 7.68 15.44 -22.82
CA GLY A 94 6.86 14.53 -22.02
C GLY A 94 7.57 13.30 -21.46
N ILE A 95 6.77 12.39 -20.88
CA ILE A 95 7.22 11.05 -20.48
C ILE A 95 7.37 10.18 -21.73
N SER A 96 8.61 9.97 -22.16
CA SER A 96 8.94 9.19 -23.37
C SER A 96 9.21 7.72 -23.09
N TRP A 97 9.36 7.35 -21.82
CA TRP A 97 9.62 5.98 -21.40
C TRP A 97 9.12 5.70 -19.98
N THR A 98 8.64 4.48 -19.75
CA THR A 98 8.45 3.92 -18.41
C THR A 98 8.80 2.43 -18.42
N ASN A 99 9.19 1.89 -17.27
CA ASN A 99 9.51 0.48 -17.12
C ASN A 99 8.34 -0.43 -17.51
N SER A 100 8.66 -1.58 -18.12
CA SER A 100 7.69 -2.65 -18.33
C SER A 100 7.34 -3.31 -17.00
N LEU A 101 6.06 -3.67 -16.86
CA LEU A 101 5.53 -4.41 -15.70
C LEU A 101 5.44 -5.92 -15.95
N ALA A 102 5.47 -6.33 -17.22
CA ALA A 102 5.38 -7.72 -17.65
C ALA A 102 6.43 -8.00 -18.74
N ALA A 103 6.77 -9.27 -18.93
CA ALA A 103 7.79 -9.79 -19.86
C ALA A 103 9.25 -9.74 -19.38
N THR A 104 10.12 -10.38 -20.17
CA THR A 104 11.56 -10.49 -19.90
C THR A 104 12.19 -9.11 -19.76
N GLY A 105 12.85 -8.86 -18.64
CA GLY A 105 13.46 -7.56 -18.33
C GLY A 105 12.49 -6.53 -17.71
N ALA A 106 11.28 -6.95 -17.29
CA ALA A 106 10.41 -6.11 -16.48
C ALA A 106 11.12 -5.66 -15.18
N SER A 107 10.90 -4.40 -14.82
CA SER A 107 11.55 -3.76 -13.66
C SER A 107 10.57 -2.97 -12.78
N GLY A 108 9.27 -3.19 -12.98
CA GLY A 108 8.26 -2.69 -12.05
C GLY A 108 8.24 -3.48 -10.75
N TYR A 109 7.98 -2.78 -9.65
CA TYR A 109 7.91 -3.40 -8.34
C TYR A 109 6.68 -2.90 -7.57
N ARG A 110 6.04 -3.79 -6.83
CA ARG A 110 4.99 -3.47 -5.87
C ARG A 110 5.40 -4.03 -4.52
N VAL A 111 5.34 -3.19 -3.51
CA VAL A 111 5.46 -3.58 -2.10
C VAL A 111 4.05 -3.74 -1.55
N THR A 112 3.79 -4.87 -0.92
CA THR A 112 2.56 -5.13 -0.17
C THR A 112 2.89 -5.09 1.31
N ALA A 113 2.04 -4.45 2.11
CA ALA A 113 2.16 -4.48 3.55
C ALA A 113 2.14 -5.94 4.04
N PRO A 114 2.84 -6.27 5.12
CA PRO A 114 2.62 -7.54 5.80
C PRO A 114 1.12 -7.72 6.08
N ALA A 115 0.64 -8.96 6.00
CA ALA A 115 -0.70 -9.24 6.51
C ALA A 115 -0.78 -8.78 7.96
N ALA A 116 -1.90 -8.14 8.34
CA ALA A 116 -2.17 -7.85 9.73
C ALA A 116 -2.07 -9.16 10.56
N PRO A 117 -1.60 -9.10 11.81
CA PRO A 117 -1.63 -10.27 12.67
C PRO A 117 -3.06 -10.83 12.70
N ALA A 118 -3.19 -12.16 12.69
CA ALA A 118 -4.51 -12.77 12.80
C ALA A 118 -5.09 -12.42 14.16
N VAL A 119 -6.35 -12.00 14.18
CA VAL A 119 -7.11 -11.86 15.43
C VAL A 119 -7.25 -13.23 16.06
N VAL A 120 -6.99 -13.29 17.36
CA VAL A 120 -7.03 -14.53 18.14
C VAL A 120 -8.19 -14.51 19.13
N GLN A 121 -8.55 -15.66 19.69
CA GLN A 121 -9.60 -15.69 20.69
C GLN A 121 -9.13 -15.00 21.97
N VAL A 122 -9.89 -13.98 22.39
CA VAL A 122 -9.67 -13.30 23.67
C VAL A 122 -9.92 -14.30 24.82
N PRO A 123 -9.07 -14.36 25.86
CA PRO A 123 -9.24 -15.28 26.98
C PRO A 123 -10.65 -15.18 27.58
N THR A 124 -11.26 -16.32 27.90
CA THR A 124 -12.64 -16.46 28.41
C THR A 124 -13.76 -16.19 27.39
N GLY A 125 -13.43 -15.75 26.17
CA GLY A 125 -14.36 -15.73 25.04
C GLY A 125 -14.78 -17.14 24.60
N THR A 126 -15.82 -17.20 23.77
CA THR A 126 -16.37 -18.45 23.19
C THR A 126 -15.98 -18.66 21.73
N GLY A 127 -15.44 -17.63 21.07
CA GLY A 127 -14.95 -17.68 19.70
C GLY A 127 -13.91 -16.58 19.42
N VAL A 128 -13.39 -16.56 18.19
CA VAL A 128 -12.55 -15.46 17.72
C VAL A 128 -13.42 -14.21 17.60
N PRO A 129 -12.94 -13.03 18.04
CA PRO A 129 -13.65 -11.78 17.86
C PRO A 129 -14.14 -11.59 16.42
N THR A 130 -15.28 -10.92 16.24
CA THR A 130 -15.79 -10.57 14.92
C THR A 130 -16.13 -9.08 14.80
N ASP A 131 -15.93 -8.54 13.60
CA ASP A 131 -16.48 -7.24 13.19
C ASP A 131 -17.87 -7.49 12.61
N THR A 132 -18.90 -7.19 13.41
CA THR A 132 -20.30 -7.48 13.05
C THR A 132 -20.92 -6.42 12.15
N ASN A 133 -20.28 -5.26 12.00
CA ASN A 133 -20.84 -4.10 11.31
C ASN A 133 -20.02 -3.68 10.05
N GLY A 134 -18.81 -4.21 9.88
CA GLY A 134 -17.95 -4.04 8.72
C GLY A 134 -17.13 -2.74 8.71
N ASP A 135 -16.97 -2.05 9.84
CA ASP A 135 -16.20 -0.81 9.95
C ASP A 135 -14.69 -1.03 10.19
N GLY A 136 -14.27 -2.29 10.38
CA GLY A 136 -12.89 -2.68 10.64
C GLY A 136 -12.52 -2.77 12.13
N LEU A 137 -13.44 -2.41 13.04
CA LEU A 137 -13.31 -2.59 14.48
C LEU A 137 -14.06 -3.85 14.92
N TYR A 138 -13.43 -4.62 15.80
CA TYR A 138 -14.00 -5.89 16.26
C TYR A 138 -14.93 -5.64 17.46
N ASP A 139 -16.24 -5.64 17.23
CA ASP A 139 -17.27 -5.27 18.21
C ASP A 139 -17.94 -6.46 18.95
N ASP A 140 -17.74 -7.69 18.48
CA ASP A 140 -18.08 -8.94 19.18
C ASP A 140 -16.79 -9.60 19.66
N LEU A 141 -16.29 -9.22 20.83
CA LEU A 141 -15.01 -9.67 21.38
C LEU A 141 -15.07 -11.09 21.94
N ASN A 142 -16.24 -11.49 22.44
CA ASN A 142 -16.42 -12.79 23.04
C ASN A 142 -16.76 -13.87 21.98
N GLY A 143 -17.00 -13.47 20.72
CA GLY A 143 -17.21 -14.35 19.58
C GLY A 143 -18.57 -15.07 19.62
N ASN A 144 -19.59 -14.50 20.26
CA ASN A 144 -20.93 -15.08 20.34
C ASN A 144 -21.84 -14.63 19.17
N GLY A 145 -21.32 -13.82 18.25
CA GLY A 145 -22.04 -13.28 17.10
C GLY A 145 -22.95 -12.09 17.45
N ARG A 146 -22.75 -11.44 18.59
CA ARG A 146 -23.51 -10.27 19.05
C ARG A 146 -22.56 -9.26 19.64
N ARG A 147 -22.83 -7.99 19.35
CA ARG A 147 -22.21 -6.85 20.04
C ARG A 147 -23.06 -6.56 21.29
N ASP A 148 -22.58 -6.96 22.47
CA ASP A 148 -23.34 -6.86 23.71
C ASP A 148 -22.49 -6.44 24.93
N PHE A 149 -23.13 -6.28 26.09
CA PHE A 149 -22.44 -5.81 27.29
C PHE A 149 -21.35 -6.77 27.78
N GLY A 150 -21.42 -8.04 27.40
CA GLY A 150 -20.36 -9.02 27.63
C GLY A 150 -19.05 -8.62 26.96
N ASP A 151 -19.10 -7.96 25.81
CA ASP A 151 -17.92 -7.45 25.11
C ASP A 151 -17.28 -6.29 25.86
N VAL A 152 -18.06 -5.33 26.35
CA VAL A 152 -17.53 -4.22 27.18
C VAL A 152 -16.78 -4.76 28.40
N VAL A 153 -17.37 -5.74 29.08
CA VAL A 153 -16.79 -6.37 30.27
C VAL A 153 -15.54 -7.15 29.90
N LEU A 154 -15.56 -7.88 28.78
CA LEU A 154 -14.41 -8.65 28.31
C LEU A 154 -13.25 -7.75 27.92
N TYR A 155 -13.51 -6.67 27.17
CA TYR A 155 -12.51 -5.67 26.80
C TYR A 155 -11.83 -5.13 28.05
N PHE A 156 -12.62 -4.60 29.00
CA PHE A 156 -12.11 -4.02 30.24
C PHE A 156 -11.23 -5.00 31.04
N ASN A 157 -11.65 -6.26 31.14
CA ASN A 157 -10.91 -7.28 31.88
C ASN A 157 -9.65 -7.79 31.15
N GLN A 158 -9.61 -7.70 29.82
CA GLN A 158 -8.54 -8.26 29.00
C GLN A 158 -7.68 -7.20 28.31
N MET A 159 -7.80 -5.92 28.64
CA MET A 159 -7.05 -4.81 28.02
C MET A 159 -5.55 -5.11 27.85
N ALA A 160 -4.87 -5.51 28.93
CA ALA A 160 -3.44 -5.80 28.89
C ALA A 160 -3.09 -7.02 28.01
N TRP A 161 -4.01 -7.98 27.91
CA TRP A 161 -3.84 -9.13 27.03
C TRP A 161 -4.07 -8.74 25.57
N ILE A 162 -5.12 -7.97 25.28
CA ILE A 162 -5.44 -7.44 23.95
C ILE A 162 -4.27 -6.61 23.43
N GLU A 163 -3.76 -5.67 24.24
CA GLU A 163 -2.60 -4.83 23.87
C GLU A 163 -1.36 -5.67 23.48
N ALA A 164 -1.15 -6.80 24.14
CA ALA A 164 0.02 -7.64 23.92
C ALA A 164 -0.15 -8.70 22.81
N ASN A 165 -1.38 -9.08 22.45
CA ASN A 165 -1.64 -10.24 21.59
C ASN A 165 -2.51 -9.93 20.35
N GLU A 166 -3.24 -8.82 20.34
CA GLU A 166 -4.14 -8.45 19.25
C GLU A 166 -3.59 -7.34 18.36
N PRO A 167 -4.06 -7.23 17.11
CA PRO A 167 -3.77 -6.08 16.25
C PRO A 167 -4.38 -4.79 16.85
N ILE A 168 -3.54 -3.89 17.38
CA ILE A 168 -4.01 -2.65 18.03
C ILE A 168 -5.03 -1.89 17.17
N GLY A 169 -4.78 -1.72 15.87
CA GLY A 169 -5.70 -0.97 14.99
C GLY A 169 -7.10 -1.56 14.82
N SER A 170 -7.31 -2.82 15.21
CA SER A 170 -8.63 -3.48 15.19
C SER A 170 -9.38 -3.36 16.53
N PHE A 171 -8.68 -2.94 17.60
CA PHE A 171 -9.21 -2.86 18.97
C PHE A 171 -9.06 -1.47 19.60
N ASP A 172 -8.28 -0.56 18.99
CA ASP A 172 -8.18 0.87 19.33
C ASP A 172 -9.36 1.62 18.69
N CYS A 173 -10.53 1.48 19.31
CA CYS A 173 -11.79 2.01 18.80
C CYS A 173 -11.84 3.54 18.82
N ASN A 174 -11.04 4.18 19.68
CA ASN A 174 -10.97 5.63 19.75
C ASN A 174 -9.89 6.24 18.81
N GLY A 175 -9.00 5.40 18.25
CA GLY A 175 -8.01 5.77 17.24
C GLY A 175 -6.80 6.54 17.77
N ASN A 176 -6.46 6.40 19.05
CA ASN A 176 -5.34 7.12 19.67
C ASN A 176 -4.01 6.36 19.64
N GLY A 177 -3.98 5.17 19.04
CA GLY A 177 -2.81 4.33 18.83
C GLY A 177 -2.48 3.40 19.98
N ARG A 178 -3.37 3.21 20.96
CA ARG A 178 -3.14 2.34 22.13
C ARG A 178 -4.45 1.73 22.64
N ILE A 179 -4.34 0.67 23.42
CA ILE A 179 -5.46 0.04 24.12
C ILE A 179 -5.61 0.69 25.48
N ASP A 180 -6.68 1.45 25.70
CA ASP A 180 -6.91 2.16 26.96
C ASP A 180 -8.41 2.26 27.35
N PHE A 181 -8.68 3.01 28.43
CA PHE A 181 -10.05 3.16 28.93
C PHE A 181 -10.97 3.97 27.99
N ALA A 182 -10.42 4.80 27.10
CA ALA A 182 -11.22 5.51 26.12
C ALA A 182 -11.84 4.55 25.09
N ASP A 183 -11.19 3.41 24.81
CA ASP A 183 -11.78 2.33 23.99
C ASP A 183 -12.96 1.66 24.69
N VAL A 184 -12.85 1.42 26.00
CA VAL A 184 -13.96 0.88 26.81
C VAL A 184 -15.16 1.82 26.79
N VAL A 185 -14.91 3.13 26.91
CA VAL A 185 -15.95 4.16 26.82
C VAL A 185 -16.56 4.21 25.42
N TRP A 186 -15.75 4.02 24.37
CA TRP A 186 -16.27 3.91 23.01
C TRP A 186 -17.21 2.71 22.89
N PHE A 187 -16.79 1.53 23.34
CA PHE A 187 -17.62 0.32 23.35
C PHE A 187 -18.95 0.54 24.06
N PHE A 188 -18.91 1.10 25.27
CA PHE A 188 -20.12 1.38 26.04
C PHE A 188 -21.14 2.26 25.31
N ASN A 189 -20.68 3.16 24.43
CA ASN A 189 -21.55 4.10 23.71
C ASN A 189 -21.98 3.64 22.31
N ASN A 190 -21.33 2.62 21.73
CA ASN A 190 -21.51 2.25 20.31
C ASN A 190 -22.06 0.83 20.08
N LEU A 191 -22.28 0.05 21.14
CA LEU A 191 -22.97 -1.25 21.08
C LEU A 191 -24.49 -1.09 20.87
#